data_AF-A0A922YYU7-F1
#
_entry.id   AF-A0A922YYU7-F1
#
_cell.length_a   1.000
_cell.length_b   1.000
_cell.length_c   1.000
_cell.angle_alpha   90.00
_cell.angle_beta   90.00
_cell.angle_gamma   90.00
#
_symmetry.space_group_name_H-M   'P 1'
#
loop_
_entity.id
_entity.type
_entity.pdbx_description
1 polymer ?
#
loop_
_entity_poly.entity_id
_entity_poly.type
_entity_poly.pdbx_seq_one_letter_code
_entity_poly.pdbx_strand_id
1 'polypeptide(L)' 'MYKRILVATDGSKLSQKAVEHALTLADLTGADLVALKVVP' A
#
# COMPACT_ATOMS: atom_id res chain seq x y z
N MET A 1 -4.12 -11.05 12.09
CA MET A 1 -4.60 -9.91 11.26
C MET A 1 -3.50 -8.85 11.24
N TYR A 2 -3.31 -8.15 10.11
CA TYR A 2 -2.25 -7.14 9.98
C TYR A 2 -2.56 -5.90 10.82
N LYS A 3 -1.53 -5.30 11.43
CA LYS A 3 -1.65 -4.04 12.18
C LYS A 3 -1.05 -2.85 11.43
N ARG A 4 -0.11 -3.13 10.53
CA ARG A 4 0.57 -2.15 9.69
C ARG A 4 0.91 -2.78 8.34
N ILE A 5 0.63 -2.07 7.27
CA ILE A 5 0.87 -2.46 5.88
C ILE A 5 1.81 -1.41 5.28
N LEU A 6 2.88 -1.86 4.61
CA LEU A 6 3.74 -1.00 3.80
C LEU A 6 3.54 -1.36 2.34
N VAL A 7 3.19 -0.38 1.50
CA VAL A 7 3.03 -0.54 0.06
C VAL A 7 4.15 0.19 -0.66
N ALA A 8 4.94 -0.55 -1.43
CA ALA A 8 5.92 0.04 -2.34
C ALA A 8 5.22 0.51 -3.61
N THR A 9 5.52 1.73 -4.05
CA THR A 9 5.01 2.26 -5.31
C THR A 9 6.09 3.05 -6.04
N ASP A 10 6.25 2.79 -7.33
CA ASP A 10 7.08 3.57 -8.23
C ASP A 10 6.27 4.63 -9.00
N GLY A 11 4.93 4.53 -8.94
CA GLY A 11 3.98 5.37 -9.67
C GLY A 11 3.57 4.78 -11.02
N SER A 12 3.95 3.53 -11.32
CA SER A 12 3.51 2.82 -12.52
C SER A 12 2.02 2.42 -12.43
N LYS A 13 1.40 2.14 -13.58
CA LYS A 13 0.01 1.67 -13.64
C LYS A 13 -0.22 0.38 -12.83
N LEU A 14 0.79 -0.48 -12.75
CA LEU A 14 0.70 -1.72 -11.99
C LEU A 14 0.87 -1.47 -10.49
N SER A 15 1.78 -0.56 -10.09
CA SER A 15 1.91 -0.20 -8.68
C SER A 15 0.66 0.51 -8.16
N GLN A 16 -0.05 1.26 -9.01
CA GLN A 16 -1.34 1.86 -8.65
C GLN A 16 -2.37 0.82 -8.21
N LYS A 17 -2.45 -0.32 -8.91
CA LYS A 17 -3.33 -1.44 -8.52
C LYS A 17 -2.93 -2.02 -7.16
N ALA A 18 -1.62 -2.16 -6.91
CA ALA A 18 -1.13 -2.62 -5.60
C ALA A 18 -1.51 -1.65 -4.48
N VAL A 19 -1.49 -0.34 -4.74
CA VAL A 19 -1.95 0.70 -3.80
C VAL A 19 -3.45 0.56 -3.52
N GLU A 20 -4.29 0.38 -4.54
CA GLU A 20 -5.75 0.17 -4.36
C GLU A 20 -6.06 -1.06 -3.50
N HIS A 21 -5.36 -2.16 -3.74
CA HIS A 21 -5.50 -3.37 -2.93
C HIS A 21 -5.03 -3.17 -1.49
N ALA A 22 -3.91 -2.46 -1.28
CA ALA A 22 -3.38 -2.18 0.06
C ALA A 22 -4.33 -1.28 0.87
N LEU A 23 -4.97 -0.30 0.22
CA LEU A 23 -6.02 0.53 0.83
C LEU A 23 -7.20 -0.33 1.29
N THR A 24 -7.70 -1.18 0.41
CA THR A 24 -8.83 -2.07 0.73
C THR A 24 -8.50 -2.98 1.91
N LEU A 25 -7.28 -3.53 1.95
CA LEU A 25 -6.84 -4.39 3.04
C LEU A 25 -6.69 -3.62 4.36
N ALA A 26 -6.19 -2.39 4.31
CA ALA A 26 -6.08 -1.52 5.49
C ALA A 26 -7.46 -1.20 6.07
N ASP A 27 -8.43 -0.85 5.23
CA ASP A 27 -9.82 -0.57 5.64
C ASP A 27 -10.47 -1.80 6.29
N LEU A 28 -10.32 -2.98 5.69
CA LEU A 28 -10.90 -4.22 6.22
C LEU A 28 -10.28 -4.67 7.55
N THR A 29 -9.03 -4.29 7.80
CA THR A 29 -8.28 -4.75 8.97
C THR A 29 -8.08 -3.69 10.04
N GLY A 30 -8.44 -2.44 9.76
CA GLY A 30 -8.12 -1.29 10.61
C GLY A 30 -6.61 -1.06 10.76
N ALA A 31 -5.81 -1.47 9.76
CA ALA A 31 -4.36 -1.39 9.81
C ALA A 31 -3.85 -0.01 9.38
N ASP A 32 -2.75 0.44 9.98
CA ASP A 32 -1.99 1.59 9.45
C ASP A 32 -1.45 1.26 8.05
N LEU A 33 -1.57 2.18 7.09
CA LEU A 33 -0.97 2.03 5.77
C LEU A 33 0.12 3.08 5.53
N VAL A 34 1.30 2.63 5.10
CA VAL A 34 2.43 3.49 4.72
C VAL A 34 2.81 3.25 3.26
N ALA A 35 2.86 4.30 2.45
CA ALA A 35 3.38 4.22 1.08
C ALA A 35 4.88 4.58 1.04
N LEU A 36 5.67 3.80 0.30
CA LEU A 36 7.10 4.03 0.09
C LEU A 36 7.41 4.11 -1.40
N LYS A 37 8.12 5.17 -1.81
CA LYS A 37 8.75 5.29 -3.13
C LYS A 37 10.25 5.49 -2.94
N VAL A 38 11.05 4.64 -3.58
CA VAL A 38 12.51 4.78 -3.61
C VAL A 38 12.89 5.57 -4.86
N VAL A 39 13.78 6.55 -4.68
CA VAL A 39 14.41 7.33 -5.75
C VAL A 39 15.93 7.23 -5.60
N PRO A 40 16.71 7.23 -6.71
CA PRO A 40 18.17 7.22 -6.63
C PRO A 40 18.75 8.44 -5.92
#